data_AF-A0A418KXY5-F1
#
_entry.id   AF-A0A418KXY5-F1
#
_cell.length_a   1.000
_cell.length_b   1.000
_cell.length_c   1.000
_cell.angle_alpha   90.00
_cell.angle_beta   90.00
_cell.angle_gamma   90.00
#
_symmetry.space_group_name_H-M   'P 1'
#
loop_
_entity.id
_entity.type
_entity.pdbx_description
1 polymer ?
#
loop_
_entity_poly.entity_id
_entity_poly.type
_entity_poly.pdbx_seq_one_letter_code
_entity_poly.pdbx_strand_id
1 'polypeptide(L)' 'MTPKPVATGVAAKAVGVDPTTLMRWWHKGLVTPEYVTPGGHARWDLEKLKEQLRALRQRGE' A
#
# COMPACT_ATOMS: atom_id res chain seq x y z
N MET A 1 -12.91 3.53 -14.57
CA MET A 1 -12.31 4.69 -13.87
C MET A 1 -11.38 4.14 -12.81
N THR A 2 -10.07 4.23 -12.98
CA THR A 2 -9.12 3.87 -11.91
C THR A 2 -9.31 4.86 -10.76
N PRO A 3 -9.56 4.39 -9.54
CA PRO A 3 -9.74 5.29 -8.40
C PRO A 3 -8.47 6.12 -8.16
N LYS A 4 -8.66 7.37 -7.73
CA LYS A 4 -7.56 8.30 -7.48
C LYS A 4 -6.63 7.74 -6.38
N PRO A 5 -5.30 7.71 -6.59
CA PRO A 5 -4.35 7.25 -5.58
C PRO A 5 -4.45 8.05 -4.27
N VAL A 6 -4.48 7.34 -3.15
CA VAL A 6 -4.71 7.90 -1.80
C VAL A 6 -3.43 7.94 -0.97
N ALA A 7 -3.41 8.75 0.09
CA ALA A 7 -2.29 8.81 1.02
C ALA A 7 -2.19 7.53 1.88
N THR A 8 -0.99 7.24 2.40
CA THR A 8 -0.72 6.04 3.22
C THR A 8 -1.70 5.84 4.38
N GLY A 9 -2.11 6.90 5.09
CA GLY A 9 -3.07 6.77 6.20
C GLY A 9 -4.45 6.28 5.74
N VAL A 10 -4.93 6.79 4.59
CA VAL A 10 -6.20 6.36 3.98
C VAL A 10 -6.08 4.93 3.47
N ALA A 11 -4.96 4.60 2.81
CA ALA A 11 -4.69 3.26 2.30
C ALA A 11 -4.64 2.21 3.41
N ALA A 12 -3.92 2.50 4.49
CA ALA A 12 -3.80 1.63 5.65
C ALA A 12 -5.16 1.36 6.31
N LYS A 13 -5.97 2.41 6.52
CA LYS A 13 -7.34 2.28 7.03
C LYS A 13 -8.21 1.42 6.10
N ALA A 14 -8.08 1.58 4.79
CA ALA A 14 -8.87 0.84 3.80
C ALA A 14 -8.54 -0.67 3.77
N VAL A 15 -7.35 -1.07 4.21
CA VAL A 15 -6.94 -2.49 4.31
C VAL A 15 -6.91 -3.00 5.75
N GLY A 16 -7.37 -2.20 6.72
CA GLY A 16 -7.54 -2.61 8.12
C GLY A 16 -6.24 -2.71 8.92
N VAL A 17 -5.23 -1.91 8.60
CA VAL A 17 -3.95 -1.89 9.33
C VAL A 17 -3.57 -0.49 9.80
N ASP A 18 -2.66 -0.43 10.77
CA ASP A 18 -2.06 0.83 11.20
C ASP A 18 -1.18 1.44 10.07
N PRO A 19 -1.16 2.78 9.90
CA PRO A 19 -0.31 3.43 8.90
C PRO A 19 1.18 3.07 9.03
N THR A 20 1.69 2.87 10.25
CA THR A 20 3.08 2.46 10.47
C THR A 20 3.34 1.04 9.97
N THR A 21 2.35 0.15 10.02
CA THR A 21 2.43 -1.20 9.45
C THR A 21 2.57 -1.13 7.93
N LEU A 22 1.73 -0.34 7.26
CA LEU A 22 1.82 -0.16 5.81
C LEU A 22 3.16 0.47 5.40
N MET A 23 3.65 1.47 6.14
CA MET A 23 4.99 2.04 5.91
C MET A 23 6.09 0.99 6.08
N ARG A 24 6.04 0.16 7.12
CA ARG A 24 7.03 -0.92 7.32
C ARG A 24 7.04 -1.91 6.17
N TRP A 25 5.88 -2.30 5.65
CA TRP A 25 5.80 -3.19 4.49
C TRP A 25 6.39 -2.55 3.24
N TRP A 26 6.13 -1.26 3.02
CA TRP A 26 6.73 -0.52 1.92
C TRP A 26 8.26 -0.43 2.04
N HIS A 27 8.78 -0.06 3.21
CA HIS A 27 10.23 0.01 3.45
C HIS A 27 10.92 -1.35 3.33
N LYS A 28 10.21 -2.44 3.59
CA LYS A 28 10.69 -3.82 3.38
C LYS A 28 10.52 -4.32 1.94
N GLY A 29 9.96 -3.53 1.04
CA GLY A 29 9.70 -3.92 -0.34
C GLY A 29 8.61 -4.99 -0.51
N LEU A 30 7.78 -5.22 0.52
CA LEU A 30 6.70 -6.21 0.46
C LEU A 30 5.53 -5.70 -0.38
N VAL A 31 5.30 -4.38 -0.35
CA VAL A 31 4.31 -3.69 -1.17
C VAL A 31 4.92 -2.44 -1.79
N THR A 32 4.38 -2.01 -2.91
CA THR A 32 4.85 -0.86 -3.68
C THR A 32 3.68 0.11 -3.90
N PRO A 33 3.86 1.41 -3.62
CA PRO A 33 2.88 2.42 -3.98
C PRO A 33 2.82 2.63 -5.50
N GLU A 34 1.76 3.27 -5.98
CA GLU A 34 1.63 3.64 -7.39
C GLU A 34 2.73 4.65 -7.79
N TYR A 35 2.96 5.63 -6.93
CA TYR A 35 4.07 6.57 -7.06
C TYR A 35 4.42 7.19 -5.71
N VAL A 36 5.58 7.84 -5.66
CA VAL A 36 6.05 8.62 -4.51
C VAL A 36 6.16 10.07 -4.96
N THR A 37 5.61 11.00 -4.18
CA THR A 37 5.76 12.42 -4.48
C THR A 37 7.21 12.87 -4.29
N PRO A 38 7.64 14.00 -4.87
CA PRO A 38 8.98 14.56 -4.63
C PRO A 38 9.30 14.80 -3.14
N GLY A 39 8.29 14.99 -2.29
CA GLY A 39 8.44 15.11 -0.84
C GLY A 39 8.49 13.78 -0.07
N GLY A 40 8.56 12.64 -0.77
CA GLY A 40 8.68 11.30 -0.16
C GLY A 40 7.36 10.67 0.28
N HIS A 41 6.20 11.25 -0.05
CA HIS A 41 4.90 10.69 0.34
C HIS A 41 4.42 9.64 -0.67
N ALA A 42 4.21 8.41 -0.21
CA ALA A 42 3.63 7.34 -1.01
C ALA A 42 2.15 7.58 -1.35
N ARG A 43 1.78 7.25 -2.58
CA ARG A 43 0.41 7.29 -3.11
C ARG A 43 -0.02 5.91 -3.57
N TRP A 44 -1.16 5.47 -3.07
CA TRP A 44 -1.59 4.08 -3.16
C TRP A 44 -2.84 3.96 -4.01
N ASP A 45 -2.79 3.09 -5.00
CA ASP A 45 -3.99 2.50 -5.58
C ASP A 45 -4.50 1.40 -4.64
N LEU A 46 -5.77 1.48 -4.24
CA LEU A 46 -6.35 0.57 -3.26
C LEU A 46 -6.57 -0.84 -3.82
N GLU A 47 -6.85 -0.96 -5.11
CA GLU A 47 -7.09 -2.24 -5.76
C GLU A 47 -5.77 -2.99 -5.88
N LYS A 48 -4.74 -2.33 -6.42
CA LYS A 48 -3.37 -2.88 -6.50
C LYS A 48 -2.81 -3.22 -5.13
N LEU A 49 -3.03 -2.39 -4.11
CA LEU A 49 -2.57 -2.69 -2.76
C LEU A 49 -3.22 -3.98 -2.22
N LYS A 50 -4.53 -4.16 -2.40
CA LYS A 50 -5.23 -5.39 -1.99
C LYS A 50 -4.73 -6.61 -2.75
N GLU A 51 -4.45 -6.48 -4.04
CA GLU A 51 -3.87 -7.56 -4.86
C GLU A 51 -2.48 -7.97 -4.36
N GLN A 52 -1.61 -7.00 -4.09
CA GLN A 52 -0.28 -7.27 -3.52
C GLN A 52 -0.37 -7.98 -2.17
N LEU A 53 -1.30 -7.58 -1.30
CA LEU A 53 -1.50 -8.24 0.00
C LEU A 53 -2.00 -9.69 -0.16
N ARG A 54 -2.88 -9.97 -1.13
CA ARG A 54 -3.30 -11.34 -1.46
C ARG A 54 -2.12 -12.18 -1.95
N ALA A 55 -1.29 -11.63 -2.83
CA ALA A 55 -0.10 -12.30 -3.33
C ALA A 55 0.92 -12.56 -2.22
N LEU A 56 1.11 -11.63 -1.27
CA LEU A 56 1.98 -11.83 -0.11
C LEU A 56 1.48 -12.98 0.78
N ARG A 57 0.17 -13.07 1.02
CA ARG A 57 -0.41 -14.18 1.79
C ARG A 57 -0.13 -15.53 1.13
N GLN A 58 -0.24 -15.62 -0.18
CA GLN A 58 0.00 -16.86 -0.94
C GLN A 58 1.48 -17.28 -0.98
N ARG A 59 2.42 -16.37 -0.78
CA ARG A 59 3.86 -16.69 -0.74
C ARG A 59 4.32 -17.25 0.62
N GLY A 60 3.52 -17.02 1.66
CA GLY A 60 3.81 -17.50 3.02
C GLY A 60 3.17 -18.85 3.35
N GLU A 61 2.39 -19.41 2.43
CA GLU A 61 1.80 -20.76 2.47
C GLU A 61 2.62 -21.68 1.55
#